data_AF-A0A699Z7P3-F1
#
_entry.id   AF-A0A699Z7P3-F1
#
_cell.length_a   1.000
_cell.length_b   1.000
_cell.length_c   1.000
_cell.angle_alpha   90.00
_cell.angle_beta   90.00
_cell.angle_gamma   90.00
#
_symmetry.space_group_name_H-M   'P 1'
#
loop_
_entity.id
_entity.type
_entity.pdbx_description
1 polymer ?
#
loop_
_entity_poly.entity_id
_entity_poly.type
_entity_poly.pdbx_seq_one_letter_code
_entity_poly.pdbx_strand_id
1 'polypeptide(L)'
;ITRNLGDEVYFRLIEPFCSGVYSGDPTQLSMKAAFYKIWVLEKEGGSLVGGALRLFNQNRKNPGPPRDPRLPPKPKVSVTCLSLTNWKLVDISKDASTGLTKLRYSTPEGNRNVSARHVVLTAPAWVLADLLKQSAGVTTLGTIYSSSLFPGRAGPGEILLLNYIGGVTNRGIVDQTHEQLVAQVDKDLRVMLLKPDAPAPKVVGVRVWPRAIPQFNLGHLDKVS
;
A
#
# COMPACT_ATOMS: atom_id res chain seq x y z
N ILE A 1 14.07 8.93 -0.35
CA ILE A 1 12.97 8.73 0.62
C ILE A 1 13.37 7.80 1.76
N THR A 2 13.80 6.56 1.49
CA THR A 2 14.27 5.58 2.49
C THR A 2 15.34 6.16 3.43
N ARG A 3 16.28 6.95 2.91
CA ARG A 3 17.27 7.69 3.72
C ARG A 3 16.67 8.59 4.82
N ASN A 4 15.51 9.20 4.57
CA ASN A 4 14.90 10.18 5.48
C ASN A 4 13.82 9.60 6.38
N LEU A 5 13.09 8.59 5.90
CA LEU A 5 11.89 8.07 6.57
C LEU A 5 11.99 6.57 6.90
N GLY A 6 13.10 5.92 6.53
CA GLY A 6 13.29 4.49 6.68
C GLY A 6 12.53 3.66 5.63
N ASP A 7 12.85 2.37 5.59
CA ASP A 7 12.25 1.41 4.66
C ASP A 7 10.78 1.12 4.99
N GLU A 8 10.39 1.25 6.25
CA GLU A 8 9.00 1.03 6.70
C GLU A 8 8.01 2.00 6.06
N VAL A 9 8.29 3.31 6.12
CA VAL A 9 7.46 4.34 5.50
C VAL A 9 7.48 4.18 3.99
N TYR A 10 8.62 3.75 3.43
CA TYR A 10 8.75 3.48 2.02
C TYR A 10 7.78 2.38 1.56
N PHE A 11 7.85 1.18 2.12
CA PHE A 11 7.03 0.05 1.66
C PHE A 11 5.54 0.16 1.99
N ARG A 12 5.15 0.94 3.02
CA ARG A 12 3.73 0.97 3.46
C ARG A 12 2.96 2.20 3.07
N LEU A 13 3.64 3.32 2.88
CA LEU A 13 2.98 4.57 2.54
C LEU A 13 3.39 5.00 1.16
N ILE A 14 4.68 5.03 0.88
CA ILE A 14 5.20 5.60 -0.36
C ILE A 14 4.99 4.67 -1.54
N GLU A 15 5.30 3.38 -1.42
CA GLU A 15 5.09 2.42 -2.50
C GLU A 15 3.60 2.27 -2.88
N PRO A 16 2.67 2.06 -1.92
CA PRO A 16 1.24 2.03 -2.26
C PRO A 16 0.74 3.37 -2.82
N PHE A 17 1.24 4.50 -2.32
CA PHE A 17 0.90 5.81 -2.87
C PHE A 17 1.40 5.98 -4.32
N CYS A 18 2.66 5.64 -4.59
CA CYS A 18 3.24 5.73 -5.92
C CYS A 18 2.57 4.76 -6.90
N SER A 19 2.23 3.55 -6.45
CA SER A 19 1.42 2.60 -7.20
C SER A 19 0.03 3.17 -7.52
N GLY A 20 -0.63 3.80 -6.54
CA GLY A 20 -1.96 4.38 -6.72
C GLY A 20 -1.99 5.62 -7.62
N VAL A 21 -1.02 6.54 -7.50
CA VAL A 21 -1.01 7.82 -8.23
C VAL A 21 -0.30 7.71 -9.57
N TYR A 22 0.81 6.99 -9.62
CA TYR A 22 1.66 6.91 -10.81
C TYR A 22 1.61 5.54 -11.48
N SER A 23 1.04 4.51 -10.83
CA SER A 23 1.17 3.10 -11.24
C SER A 23 2.62 2.73 -11.55
N GLY A 24 3.55 3.35 -10.80
CA GLY A 24 4.96 3.42 -11.08
C GLY A 24 5.82 2.90 -9.94
N ASP A 25 7.05 2.53 -10.26
CA ASP A 25 8.04 2.06 -9.30
C ASP A 25 8.70 3.25 -8.57
N PRO A 26 8.52 3.38 -7.25
CA PRO A 26 9.12 4.47 -6.47
C PRO A 26 10.66 4.49 -6.48
N THR A 27 11.35 3.41 -6.83
CA THR A 27 12.83 3.42 -7.00
C THR A 27 13.27 4.16 -8.25
N GLN A 28 12.40 4.24 -9.26
CA GLN A 28 12.70 4.83 -10.56
C GLN A 28 12.18 6.27 -10.67
N LEU A 29 11.19 6.66 -9.86
CA LEU A 29 10.58 7.98 -9.89
C LEU A 29 11.54 9.08 -9.41
N SER A 30 11.61 10.17 -10.18
CA SER A 30 12.36 11.37 -9.82
C SER A 30 11.64 12.13 -8.71
N MET A 31 12.28 12.26 -7.54
CA MET A 31 11.78 13.05 -6.42
C MET A 31 11.48 14.51 -6.83
N LYS A 32 12.34 15.11 -7.66
CA LYS A 32 12.20 16.49 -8.12
C LYS A 32 11.03 16.65 -9.11
N ALA A 33 10.82 15.68 -9.99
CA ALA A 33 9.76 15.74 -11.00
C ALA A 33 8.38 15.32 -10.45
N ALA A 34 8.31 14.22 -9.70
CA ALA A 34 7.06 13.66 -9.19
C ALA A 34 6.61 14.27 -7.84
N PHE A 35 7.53 14.83 -7.05
CA PHE A 35 7.26 15.29 -5.69
C PHE A 35 7.92 16.64 -5.38
N TYR A 36 7.85 17.59 -6.32
CA TYR A 36 8.57 18.86 -6.26
C TYR A 36 8.48 19.58 -4.90
N LYS A 37 7.29 19.69 -4.31
CA LYS A 37 7.11 20.36 -3.00
C LYS A 37 7.88 19.67 -1.85
N ILE A 38 7.92 18.33 -1.86
CA ILE A 38 8.67 17.55 -0.87
C ILE A 38 10.18 17.71 -1.11
N TRP A 39 10.60 17.70 -2.38
CA TRP A 39 12.00 17.94 -2.75
C TRP A 39 12.49 19.31 -2.30
N VAL A 40 11.72 20.39 -2.52
CA VAL A 40 12.02 21.75 -2.04
C VAL A 40 12.13 21.75 -0.52
N LEU A 41 11.18 21.12 0.17
CA LEU A 41 11.13 21.09 1.62
C LEU A 41 12.35 20.38 2.23
N GLU A 42 12.80 19.27 1.66
CA GLU A 42 14.07 18.62 2.05
C GLU A 42 15.28 19.54 1.76
N LYS A 43 15.33 20.15 0.57
CA LYS A 43 16.45 21.00 0.14
C LYS A 43 16.65 22.23 1.03
N GLU A 44 15.56 22.92 1.35
CA GLU A 44 15.59 24.12 2.19
C GLU A 44 15.78 23.81 3.67
N GLY A 45 15.32 22.62 4.11
CA GLY A 45 15.37 22.18 5.49
C GLY A 45 16.58 21.32 5.87
N GLY A 46 17.38 20.89 4.89
CA GLY A 46 18.45 19.88 5.06
C GLY A 46 17.95 18.46 5.33
N SER A 47 16.68 18.30 5.72
CA SER A 47 15.96 17.05 5.94
C SER A 47 14.45 17.32 5.85
N LEU A 48 13.62 16.27 5.76
CA LEU A 48 12.16 16.44 5.75
C LEU A 48 11.63 17.02 7.07
N VAL A 49 12.17 16.56 8.21
CA VAL A 49 11.80 17.07 9.53
C VAL A 49 12.27 18.51 9.71
N GLY A 50 13.52 18.82 9.32
CA GLY A 50 14.05 20.19 9.34
C GLY A 50 13.26 21.13 8.45
N GLY A 51 12.85 20.67 7.27
CA GLY A 51 11.99 21.42 6.35
C GLY A 51 10.62 21.70 6.93
N ALA A 52 10.00 20.70 7.57
CA ALA A 52 8.72 20.87 8.26
C ALA A 52 8.82 21.86 9.43
N LEU A 53 9.88 21.77 10.25
CA LEU A 53 10.13 22.71 11.36
C LEU A 53 10.33 24.15 10.86
N ARG A 54 11.09 24.32 9.77
CA ARG A 54 11.32 25.62 9.15
C ARG A 54 10.02 26.22 8.61
N LEU A 55 9.23 25.40 7.90
CA LEU A 55 7.90 25.79 7.42
C LEU A 55 6.96 26.16 8.58
N PHE A 56 7.01 25.40 9.68
CA PHE A 56 6.21 25.68 10.88
C PHE A 56 6.60 27.01 11.52
N ASN A 57 7.90 27.30 11.62
CA ASN A 57 8.39 28.58 12.13
C ASN A 57 8.04 29.76 11.22
N GLN A 58 8.06 29.57 9.89
CA GLN A 58 7.60 30.58 8.93
C GLN A 58 6.10 30.84 9.08
N ASN A 59 5.29 29.78 9.18
CA ASN A 59 3.84 29.90 9.41
C ASN A 59 3.50 30.52 10.78
N ARG A 60 4.36 30.37 11.80
CA ARG A 60 4.21 31.12 13.07
C ARG A 60 4.49 32.60 12.91
N LYS A 61 5.45 32.98 12.04
CA LYS A 61 5.75 34.38 11.74
C LYS A 61 4.68 35.03 10.86
N ASN A 62 4.05 34.26 9.97
CA ASN A 62 2.92 34.67 9.13
C ASN A 62 1.79 33.64 9.22
N PRO A 63 0.93 33.69 10.25
CA PRO A 63 -0.18 32.76 10.37
C PRO A 63 -1.18 32.97 9.23
N GLY A 64 -1.65 31.85 8.65
CA GLY A 64 -2.78 31.85 7.74
C GLY A 64 -4.10 32.18 8.46
N PRO A 65 -5.21 32.34 7.72
CA PRO A 65 -6.51 32.63 8.30
C PRO A 65 -6.96 31.54 9.29
N PRO A 66 -7.75 31.90 10.31
CA PRO A 66 -8.17 30.97 11.35
C PRO A 66 -8.96 29.78 10.78
N ARG A 67 -8.85 28.64 11.46
CA ARG A 67 -9.51 27.38 11.08
C ARG A 67 -11.03 27.56 11.07
N ASP A 68 -11.68 27.07 10.03
CA ASP A 68 -13.15 27.03 9.94
C ASP A 68 -13.72 26.23 11.14
N PRO A 69 -14.60 26.84 11.97
CA PRO A 69 -15.25 26.17 13.09
C PRO A 69 -16.04 24.91 12.72
N ARG A 70 -16.40 24.73 11.45
CA ARG A 70 -17.16 23.58 10.95
C ARG A 70 -16.33 22.28 10.86
N LEU A 71 -15.01 22.34 11.09
CA LEU A 71 -14.11 21.19 10.96
C LEU A 71 -13.92 20.41 12.28
N PRO A 72 -13.94 19.05 12.27
CA PRO A 72 -13.86 18.22 13.47
C PRO A 72 -12.51 18.30 14.22
N PRO A 73 -12.46 18.01 15.54
CA PRO A 73 -11.24 18.09 16.35
C PRO A 73 -10.22 16.98 16.04
N LYS A 74 -8.95 17.19 16.39
CA LYS A 74 -7.86 16.21 16.18
C LYS A 74 -7.81 15.15 17.30
N PRO A 75 -7.58 13.87 17.00
CA PRO A 75 -7.47 12.81 18.01
C PRO A 75 -6.10 12.77 18.71
N LYS A 76 -6.07 12.25 19.95
CA LYS A 76 -4.86 11.97 20.75
C LYS A 76 -4.81 10.47 21.10
N VAL A 77 -3.67 9.81 20.94
CA VAL A 77 -3.48 8.38 21.29
C VAL A 77 -2.09 8.19 21.92
N SER A 78 -2.00 7.38 22.98
CA SER A 78 -0.74 6.92 23.60
C SER A 78 -0.86 5.43 23.95
N VAL A 79 0.18 4.62 23.70
CA VAL A 79 0.21 3.17 23.97
C VAL A 79 1.57 2.76 24.52
N THR A 80 1.60 1.95 25.59
CA THR A 80 2.81 1.36 26.19
C THR A 80 2.72 -0.17 26.10
N CYS A 81 3.80 -0.86 25.72
CA CYS A 81 3.85 -2.33 25.58
C CYS A 81 5.13 -2.91 26.23
N LEU A 82 4.98 -4.02 26.96
CA LEU A 82 6.04 -4.84 27.56
C LEU A 82 6.21 -6.15 26.76
N SER A 83 7.43 -6.54 26.38
CA SER A 83 7.71 -7.83 25.70
C SER A 83 8.46 -8.80 26.63
N LEU A 84 7.94 -10.02 26.82
CA LEU A 84 8.45 -11.02 27.77
C LEU A 84 9.17 -12.24 27.14
N THR A 85 9.31 -12.35 25.82
CA THR A 85 10.12 -13.42 25.19
C THR A 85 10.83 -12.93 23.91
N ASN A 86 12.14 -13.17 23.80
CA ASN A 86 12.96 -12.82 22.63
C ASN A 86 12.80 -13.82 21.47
N TRP A 87 11.56 -14.18 21.11
CA TRP A 87 11.26 -15.10 20.03
C TRP A 87 10.78 -14.33 18.80
N LYS A 88 11.41 -14.55 17.64
CA LYS A 88 11.03 -13.92 16.37
C LYS A 88 10.51 -14.94 15.39
N LEU A 89 9.28 -14.77 14.91
CA LEU A 89 8.76 -15.56 13.80
C LEU A 89 9.53 -15.21 12.52
N VAL A 90 10.07 -16.22 11.84
CA VAL A 90 10.89 -16.05 10.62
C VAL A 90 10.27 -16.71 9.38
N ASP A 91 9.31 -17.62 9.54
CA ASP A 91 8.58 -18.22 8.42
C ASP A 91 7.21 -18.77 8.87
N ILE A 92 6.24 -18.70 7.96
CA ILE A 92 4.90 -19.27 8.11
C ILE A 92 4.50 -19.96 6.80
N SER A 93 4.23 -21.26 6.87
CA SER A 93 3.81 -22.03 5.70
C SER A 93 2.73 -23.04 6.07
N LYS A 94 1.93 -23.44 5.08
CA LYS A 94 0.89 -24.44 5.24
C LYS A 94 1.41 -25.79 4.76
N ASP A 95 1.37 -26.80 5.61
CA ASP A 95 1.74 -28.17 5.23
C ASP A 95 0.57 -28.82 4.49
N ALA A 96 0.78 -29.16 3.21
CA ALA A 96 -0.24 -29.75 2.35
C ALA A 96 -0.63 -31.18 2.75
N SER A 97 0.25 -31.91 3.45
CA SER A 97 0.01 -33.30 3.86
C SER A 97 -0.80 -33.41 5.16
N THR A 98 -0.59 -32.47 6.09
CA THR A 98 -1.21 -32.50 7.42
C THR A 98 -2.29 -31.44 7.61
N GLY A 99 -2.38 -30.44 6.72
CA GLY A 99 -3.29 -29.31 6.83
C GLY A 99 -2.93 -28.31 7.95
N LEU A 100 -1.85 -28.56 8.69
CA LEU A 100 -1.38 -27.72 9.78
C LEU A 100 -0.55 -26.54 9.26
N THR A 101 -0.58 -25.45 10.02
CA THR A 101 0.32 -24.31 9.78
C THR A 101 1.62 -24.55 10.52
N LYS A 102 2.73 -24.53 9.79
CA LYS A 102 4.09 -24.67 10.33
C LYS A 102 4.71 -23.28 10.49
N LEU A 103 5.20 -23.02 11.70
CA LEU A 103 5.79 -21.75 12.12
C LEU A 103 7.25 -21.99 12.48
N ARG A 104 8.16 -21.20 11.93
CA ARG A 104 9.57 -21.24 12.29
C ARG A 104 9.91 -20.01 13.12
N TYR A 105 10.45 -20.21 14.30
CA TYR A 105 10.89 -19.16 15.21
C TYR A 105 12.42 -19.18 15.32
N SER A 106 13.03 -17.99 15.30
CA SER A 106 14.38 -17.75 15.79
C SER A 106 14.30 -17.43 17.29
N THR A 107 14.94 -18.26 18.10
CA THR A 107 15.01 -18.11 19.56
C THR A 107 16.47 -17.96 20.01
N PRO A 108 16.77 -17.53 21.24
CA PRO A 108 18.14 -17.46 21.77
C PRO A 108 18.88 -18.81 21.76
N GLU A 109 18.14 -19.92 21.71
CA GLU A 109 18.66 -21.30 21.71
C GLU A 109 18.72 -21.90 20.29
N GLY A 110 18.45 -21.10 19.25
CA GLY A 110 18.42 -21.53 17.86
C GLY A 110 17.02 -21.62 17.27
N ASN A 111 16.91 -22.19 16.08
CA ASN A 111 15.64 -22.23 15.36
C ASN A 111 14.73 -23.32 15.91
N ARG A 112 13.46 -22.97 16.20
CA ARG A 112 12.41 -23.89 16.64
C ARG A 112 11.27 -23.91 15.63
N ASN A 113 10.73 -25.09 15.35
CA ASN A 113 9.54 -25.26 14.54
C ASN A 113 8.35 -25.60 15.44
N VAL A 114 7.22 -24.96 15.20
CA VAL A 114 5.94 -25.21 15.90
C VAL A 114 4.87 -25.46 14.84
N SER A 115 4.03 -26.46 15.05
CA SER A 115 2.88 -26.73 14.18
C SER A 115 1.59 -26.46 14.93
N ALA A 116 0.64 -25.77 14.28
CA ALA A 116 -0.65 -25.43 14.88
C ALA A 116 -1.80 -25.55 13.86
N ARG A 117 -3.00 -25.87 14.36
CA ARG A 117 -4.23 -25.85 13.54
C ARG A 117 -4.70 -24.43 13.24
N HIS A 118 -4.56 -23.54 14.22
CA HIS A 118 -4.94 -22.15 14.12
C HIS A 118 -3.80 -21.27 14.64
N VAL A 119 -3.57 -20.15 13.95
CA VAL A 119 -2.51 -19.19 14.29
C VAL A 119 -3.18 -17.84 14.49
N VAL A 120 -3.01 -17.25 15.67
CA VAL A 120 -3.47 -15.89 15.98
C VAL A 120 -2.25 -14.98 15.92
N LEU A 121 -2.24 -14.06 14.96
CA LEU A 121 -1.13 -13.12 14.75
C LEU A 121 -1.47 -11.79 15.41
N THR A 122 -0.83 -11.51 16.54
CA THR A 122 -0.98 -10.25 17.29
C THR A 122 0.17 -9.28 17.04
N ALA A 123 1.15 -9.69 16.22
CA ALA A 123 2.20 -8.80 15.76
C ALA A 123 1.60 -7.77 14.79
N PRO A 124 2.13 -6.54 14.76
CA PRO A 124 1.65 -5.55 13.82
C PRO A 124 1.81 -5.99 12.35
N ALA A 125 0.89 -5.57 11.48
CA ALA A 125 0.72 -6.06 10.10
C ALA A 125 2.03 -6.18 9.27
N TRP A 126 2.67 -5.08 8.90
CA TRP A 126 4.11 -4.80 9.11
C TRP A 126 5.12 -5.94 9.34
N VAL A 127 5.18 -6.54 10.53
CA VAL A 127 6.12 -7.62 10.89
C VAL A 127 5.74 -8.89 10.13
N LEU A 128 4.45 -9.06 9.88
CA LEU A 128 3.87 -10.17 9.15
C LEU A 128 3.89 -9.94 7.64
N ALA A 129 4.03 -8.70 7.16
CA ALA A 129 3.89 -8.37 5.75
C ALA A 129 4.91 -9.11 4.89
N ASP A 130 6.19 -9.19 5.27
CA ASP A 130 7.18 -9.94 4.50
C ASP A 130 7.01 -11.47 4.65
N LEU A 131 6.46 -11.92 5.78
CA LEU A 131 6.10 -13.32 6.04
C LEU A 131 4.84 -13.76 5.25
N LEU A 132 3.95 -12.80 4.93
CA LEU A 132 2.68 -13.03 4.23
C LEU A 132 2.73 -12.56 2.75
N LYS A 133 3.72 -11.77 2.34
CA LYS A 133 3.92 -11.35 0.94
C LYS A 133 4.14 -12.55 0.03
N GLN A 134 4.88 -13.55 0.52
CA GLN A 134 5.03 -14.82 -0.19
C GLN A 134 3.71 -15.62 -0.28
N SER A 135 2.70 -15.29 0.55
CA SER A 135 1.42 -16.01 0.57
C SER A 135 0.24 -15.25 -0.06
N ALA A 136 0.36 -13.95 -0.37
CA ALA A 136 -0.79 -13.15 -0.81
C ALA A 136 -1.09 -13.20 -2.33
N GLY A 137 -0.07 -13.28 -3.20
CA GLY A 137 -0.27 -13.52 -4.66
C GLY A 137 -1.18 -12.53 -5.41
N VAL A 138 -1.30 -11.28 -4.95
CA VAL A 138 -2.20 -10.25 -5.51
C VAL A 138 -1.50 -9.40 -6.57
N THR A 139 -2.19 -9.13 -7.68
CA THR A 139 -1.69 -8.32 -8.82
C THR A 139 -2.43 -6.98 -9.01
N THR A 140 -3.60 -6.83 -8.40
CA THR A 140 -4.42 -5.61 -8.41
C THR A 140 -3.73 -4.52 -7.59
N LEU A 141 -3.54 -3.34 -8.20
CA LEU A 141 -2.85 -2.19 -7.60
C LEU A 141 -3.71 -1.46 -6.56
N GLY A 142 -5.02 -1.43 -6.79
CA GLY A 142 -5.93 -0.71 -5.91
C GLY A 142 -7.39 -0.82 -6.34
N THR A 143 -8.27 -0.57 -5.38
CA THR A 143 -9.72 -0.66 -5.53
C THR A 143 -10.37 0.57 -4.90
N ILE A 144 -11.19 1.26 -5.68
CA ILE A 144 -12.00 2.39 -5.23
C ILE A 144 -13.44 1.92 -5.06
N TYR A 145 -14.01 2.17 -3.88
CA TYR A 145 -15.43 1.94 -3.57
C TYR A 145 -16.28 3.05 -4.19
N SER A 146 -16.45 2.98 -5.51
CA SER A 146 -17.05 4.05 -6.32
C SER A 146 -18.46 4.42 -5.86
N SER A 147 -19.30 3.43 -5.54
CA SER A 147 -20.67 3.68 -5.05
C SER A 147 -20.73 4.26 -3.63
N SER A 148 -19.69 4.06 -2.82
CA SER A 148 -19.59 4.67 -1.48
C SER A 148 -19.17 6.15 -1.56
N LEU A 149 -18.31 6.50 -2.53
CA LEU A 149 -17.88 7.89 -2.76
C LEU A 149 -18.92 8.69 -3.54
N PHE A 150 -19.62 8.05 -4.48
CA PHE A 150 -20.58 8.68 -5.36
C PHE A 150 -21.91 7.91 -5.32
N PRO A 151 -22.86 8.35 -4.47
CA PRO A 151 -24.18 7.73 -4.38
C PRO A 151 -24.90 7.70 -5.73
N GLY A 152 -25.67 6.65 -5.99
CA GLY A 152 -26.43 6.47 -7.24
C GLY A 152 -25.64 5.86 -8.41
N ARG A 153 -24.37 5.47 -8.20
CA ARG A 153 -23.54 4.77 -9.20
C ARG A 153 -23.76 3.26 -9.26
N ALA A 154 -24.52 2.68 -8.34
CA ALA A 154 -24.87 1.27 -8.29
C ALA A 154 -26.36 1.10 -7.96
N GLY A 155 -26.95 -0.03 -8.36
CA GLY A 155 -28.33 -0.37 -8.01
C GLY A 155 -28.51 -0.64 -6.51
N PRO A 156 -29.77 -0.70 -6.02
CA PRO A 156 -30.04 -1.06 -4.63
C PRO A 156 -29.43 -2.41 -4.26
N GLY A 157 -28.67 -2.45 -3.18
CA GLY A 157 -27.98 -3.66 -2.70
C GLY A 157 -26.71 -4.03 -3.48
N GLU A 158 -26.32 -3.26 -4.49
CA GLU A 158 -25.07 -3.46 -5.23
C GLU A 158 -23.95 -2.51 -4.73
N ILE A 159 -22.70 -2.95 -4.84
CA ILE A 159 -21.51 -2.12 -4.62
C ILE A 159 -20.73 -2.06 -5.93
N LEU A 160 -20.41 -0.84 -6.39
CA LEU A 160 -19.55 -0.64 -7.55
C LEU A 160 -18.10 -0.46 -7.10
N LEU A 161 -17.24 -1.40 -7.51
CA LEU A 161 -15.81 -1.35 -7.29
C LEU A 161 -15.09 -0.99 -8.60
N LEU A 162 -14.25 0.03 -8.54
CA LEU A 162 -13.35 0.39 -9.64
C LEU A 162 -11.95 -0.09 -9.31
N ASN A 163 -11.44 -1.03 -10.11
CA ASN A 163 -10.17 -1.70 -9.87
C ASN A 163 -9.10 -1.25 -10.87
N TYR A 164 -7.87 -1.14 -10.39
CA TYR A 164 -6.69 -0.84 -11.20
C TYR A 164 -5.74 -2.02 -11.12
N ILE A 165 -5.28 -2.52 -12.25
CA ILE A 165 -4.37 -3.67 -12.38
C ILE A 165 -3.28 -3.32 -13.40
N GLY A 166 -2.09 -3.91 -13.25
CA GLY A 166 -0.96 -3.69 -14.16
C GLY A 166 0.11 -2.78 -13.58
N GLY A 167 0.37 -1.64 -14.24
CA GLY A 167 1.43 -0.71 -13.87
C GLY A 167 2.82 -1.17 -14.30
N VAL A 168 3.85 -0.45 -13.84
CA VAL A 168 5.25 -0.71 -14.25
C VAL A 168 5.74 -2.09 -13.81
N THR A 169 5.22 -2.62 -12.70
CA THR A 169 5.60 -3.90 -12.12
C THR A 169 4.91 -5.11 -12.76
N ASN A 170 3.86 -4.90 -13.56
CA ASN A 170 3.17 -5.97 -14.28
C ASN A 170 2.67 -5.47 -15.66
N ARG A 171 3.59 -5.31 -16.61
CA ARG A 171 3.26 -4.79 -17.95
C ARG A 171 2.55 -5.80 -18.85
N GLY A 172 2.73 -7.11 -18.60
CA GLY A 172 2.14 -8.18 -19.42
C GLY A 172 0.61 -8.25 -19.34
N ILE A 173 -0.04 -7.44 -18.51
CA ILE A 173 -1.51 -7.35 -18.46
C ILE A 173 -2.11 -6.86 -19.78
N VAL A 174 -1.32 -6.15 -20.61
CA VAL A 174 -1.80 -5.61 -21.90
C VAL A 174 -2.06 -6.70 -22.92
N ASP A 175 -1.43 -7.86 -22.74
CA ASP A 175 -1.55 -9.03 -23.62
C ASP A 175 -2.67 -9.98 -23.16
N GLN A 176 -3.31 -9.69 -22.02
CA GLN A 176 -4.40 -10.51 -21.48
C GLN A 176 -5.75 -10.10 -22.06
N THR A 177 -6.62 -11.10 -22.22
CA THR A 177 -8.03 -10.88 -22.57
C THR A 177 -8.78 -10.21 -21.42
N HIS A 178 -9.90 -9.56 -21.72
CA HIS A 178 -10.72 -8.91 -20.70
C HIS A 178 -11.24 -9.91 -19.66
N GLU A 179 -11.55 -11.13 -20.07
CA GLU A 179 -12.02 -12.21 -19.22
C GLU A 179 -10.93 -12.65 -18.23
N GLN A 180 -9.69 -12.77 -18.68
CA GLN A 180 -8.54 -13.07 -17.83
C GLN A 180 -8.29 -11.96 -16.80
N LEU A 181 -8.38 -10.70 -17.22
CA LEU A 181 -8.22 -9.55 -16.32
C LEU A 181 -9.31 -9.53 -15.25
N VAL A 182 -10.57 -9.76 -15.62
CA VAL A 182 -11.68 -9.84 -14.67
C VAL A 182 -11.48 -10.98 -13.69
N ALA A 183 -11.10 -12.16 -14.17
CA ALA A 183 -10.87 -13.32 -13.30
C ALA A 183 -9.71 -13.07 -12.31
N GLN A 184 -8.63 -12.42 -12.76
CA GLN A 184 -7.51 -12.08 -11.90
C GLN A 184 -7.91 -11.04 -10.84
N VAL A 185 -8.66 -10.00 -11.21
CA VAL A 185 -9.18 -9.00 -10.27
C VAL A 185 -10.13 -9.64 -9.26
N ASP A 186 -11.06 -10.50 -9.69
CA ASP A 186 -11.98 -11.20 -8.77
C ASP A 186 -11.22 -12.09 -7.77
N LYS A 187 -10.22 -12.84 -8.25
CA LYS A 187 -9.33 -13.64 -7.40
C LYS A 187 -8.64 -12.78 -6.35
N ASP A 188 -8.03 -11.67 -6.78
CA ASP A 188 -7.34 -10.72 -5.91
C ASP A 188 -8.30 -10.11 -4.87
N LEU A 189 -9.50 -9.72 -5.30
CA LEU A 189 -10.52 -9.17 -4.43
C LEU A 189 -11.02 -10.18 -3.40
N ARG A 190 -11.12 -11.49 -3.72
CA ARG A 190 -11.48 -12.53 -2.72
C ARG A 190 -10.39 -12.78 -1.68
N VAL A 191 -9.13 -12.53 -2.04
CA VAL A 191 -8.02 -12.58 -1.07
C VAL A 191 -8.07 -11.39 -0.11
N MET A 192 -8.47 -10.21 -0.60
CA MET A 192 -8.33 -8.96 0.15
C MET A 192 -9.62 -8.43 0.79
N LEU A 193 -10.74 -8.49 0.08
CA LEU A 193 -11.95 -7.69 0.35
C LEU A 193 -13.25 -8.50 0.38
N LEU A 194 -13.43 -9.43 -0.58
CA LEU A 194 -14.67 -10.19 -0.76
C LEU A 194 -14.63 -11.50 0.03
N LYS A 195 -15.81 -11.95 0.47
CA LYS A 195 -15.94 -13.29 1.05
C LYS A 195 -15.73 -14.36 -0.03
N PRO A 196 -15.21 -15.56 0.33
CA PRO A 196 -15.01 -16.64 -0.64
C PRO A 196 -16.28 -17.05 -1.40
N ASP A 197 -17.43 -16.98 -0.74
CA ASP A 197 -18.77 -17.33 -1.26
C ASP A 197 -19.50 -16.15 -1.93
N ALA A 198 -18.86 -14.99 -2.09
CA ALA A 198 -19.46 -13.85 -2.77
C ALA A 198 -19.87 -14.23 -4.20
N PRO A 199 -21.02 -13.72 -4.70
CA PRO A 199 -21.48 -14.01 -6.05
C PRO A 199 -20.46 -13.61 -7.11
N ALA A 200 -20.59 -14.17 -8.31
CA ALA A 200 -19.76 -13.77 -9.44
C ALA A 200 -19.92 -12.27 -9.75
N PRO A 201 -18.84 -11.57 -10.13
CA PRO A 201 -18.89 -10.14 -10.37
C PRO A 201 -19.73 -9.81 -11.61
N LYS A 202 -20.59 -8.79 -11.48
CA LYS A 202 -21.26 -8.18 -12.63
C LYS A 202 -20.30 -7.19 -13.29
N VAL A 203 -19.79 -7.56 -14.46
CA VAL A 203 -18.81 -6.73 -15.19
C VAL A 203 -19.51 -5.55 -15.86
N VAL A 204 -19.23 -4.34 -15.38
CA VAL A 204 -19.76 -3.09 -15.97
C VAL A 204 -18.92 -2.64 -17.18
N GLY A 205 -17.60 -2.89 -17.14
CA GLY A 205 -16.71 -2.59 -18.26
C GLY A 205 -15.25 -2.86 -17.92
N VAL A 206 -14.46 -3.15 -18.96
CA VAL A 206 -13.02 -3.35 -18.88
C VAL A 206 -12.38 -2.45 -19.93
N ARG A 207 -11.32 -1.72 -19.55
CA ARG A 207 -10.54 -0.93 -20.50
C ARG A 207 -9.06 -1.07 -20.20
N VAL A 208 -8.30 -1.43 -21.23
CA VAL A 208 -6.85 -1.55 -21.18
C VAL A 208 -6.22 -0.33 -21.88
N TRP A 209 -5.23 0.26 -21.22
CA TRP A 209 -4.51 1.43 -21.72
C TRP A 209 -3.01 1.09 -21.83
N PRO A 210 -2.48 0.76 -23.03
CA PRO A 210 -1.08 0.38 -23.19
C PRO A 210 -0.09 1.46 -22.73
N ARG A 211 -0.51 2.73 -22.79
CA ARG A 211 0.26 3.90 -22.32
C ARG A 211 -0.65 4.79 -21.48
N ALA A 212 -0.93 4.37 -20.24
CA ALA A 212 -1.88 5.05 -19.35
C ALA A 212 -1.27 6.30 -18.66
N ILE A 213 -0.17 6.11 -17.91
CA ILE A 213 0.36 7.12 -17.00
C ILE A 213 1.84 7.41 -17.34
N PRO A 214 2.20 8.67 -17.66
CA PRO A 214 3.60 9.06 -17.84
C PRO A 214 4.45 8.75 -16.61
N GLN A 215 5.63 8.19 -16.83
CA GLN A 215 6.56 7.83 -15.77
C GLN A 215 7.67 8.90 -15.67
N PHE A 216 7.63 9.71 -14.63
CA PHE A 216 8.61 10.78 -14.38
C PHE A 216 9.87 10.22 -13.73
N ASN A 217 10.56 9.35 -14.47
CA ASN A 217 11.71 8.63 -13.95
C ASN A 217 12.94 9.53 -13.76
N LEU A 218 14.00 8.99 -13.14
CA LEU A 218 15.31 9.63 -13.11
C LEU A 218 15.75 10.05 -14.52
N GLY A 219 16.31 11.25 -14.64
CA GLY A 219 16.65 11.87 -15.92
C GLY A 219 15.46 12.41 -16.74
N HIS A 220 14.23 12.38 -16.22
CA HIS A 220 13.07 12.95 -16.92
C HIS A 220 13.24 14.44 -17.20
N LEU A 221 13.74 15.22 -16.23
CA LEU A 221 13.91 16.67 -16.39
C LEU A 221 14.90 17.01 -17.49
N ASP A 222 15.99 16.25 -17.64
CA ASP A 222 17.01 16.48 -18.68
C ASP A 222 16.49 16.20 -20.11
N LYS A 223 15.39 15.46 -20.23
CA LYS A 223 14.74 15.14 -21.51
C LYS A 223 13.68 16.15 -21.94
N VAL A 224 13.23 17.00 -21.01
CA VAL A 224 12.14 17.96 -21.21
C VAL A 224 12.56 19.41 -20.99
N SER A 225 13.82 19.63 -20.60
CA SER A 225 14.47 20.94 -20.42
C SER A 225 15.17 21.43 -21.68
#